data_AF-A0A2V9W3H4-F1
#
_entry.id   AF-A0A2V9W3H4-F1
#
_cell.length_a   1.000
_cell.length_b   1.000
_cell.length_c   1.000
_cell.angle_alpha   90.00
_cell.angle_beta   90.00
_cell.angle_gamma   90.00
#
_symmetry.space_group_name_H-M   'P 1'
#
loop_
_entity.id
_entity.type
_entity.pdbx_description
1 polymer ?
#
loop_
_entity_poly.entity_id
_entity_poly.type
_entity_poly.pdbx_seq_one_letter_code
_entity_poly.pdbx_strand_id
1 'polypeptide(L)' 'MPKEELNRFNLALLKRVVARGHVYLSNASLRGKFSLRACIVNHRTRDSDVDSVVTEVLAAAKEIR' A
#
# COMPACT_ATOMS: atom_id res chain seq x y z
N MET A 1 -8.21 -11.58 11.51
CA MET A 1 -7.63 -10.44 12.24
C MET A 1 -8.75 -9.50 12.66
N PRO A 2 -8.87 -9.13 13.96
CA PRO A 2 -9.74 -8.06 14.41
C PRO A 2 -9.41 -6.73 13.72
N LYS A 3 -10.37 -5.79 13.66
CA LYS A 3 -10.21 -4.50 12.93
C LYS A 3 -8.95 -3.73 13.32
N GLU A 4 -8.61 -3.71 14.61
CA GLU A 4 -7.43 -2.99 15.11
C GLU A 4 -6.12 -3.65 14.67
N GLU A 5 -6.11 -4.98 14.59
CA GLU A 5 -4.97 -5.74 14.08
C GLU A 5 -4.80 -5.50 12.58
N LEU A 6 -5.88 -5.44 11.81
CA LEU A 6 -5.84 -5.07 10.39
C LEU A 6 -5.32 -3.64 10.17
N ASN A 7 -5.69 -2.69 11.03
CA ASN A 7 -5.16 -1.32 10.95
C ASN A 7 -3.65 -1.30 11.18
N ARG A 8 -3.16 -2.01 12.20
CA ARG A 8 -1.71 -2.13 12.46
C ARG A 8 -0.98 -2.84 11.32
N PHE A 9 -1.56 -3.91 10.79
CA PHE A 9 -1.02 -4.62 9.63
C PHE A 9 -0.93 -3.71 8.41
N ASN A 10 -1.99 -2.98 8.06
CA ASN A 10 -1.98 -2.07 6.92
C ASN A 10 -0.97 -0.92 7.10
N LEU A 11 -0.78 -0.43 8.33
CA LEU A 11 0.26 0.57 8.62
C LEU A 11 1.67 0.01 8.42
N ALA A 12 1.94 -1.20 8.91
CA ALA A 12 3.21 -1.88 8.72
C ALA A 12 3.46 -2.18 7.22
N LEU A 13 2.43 -2.62 6.50
CA LEU A 13 2.47 -2.88 5.07
C LEU A 13 2.82 -1.62 4.29
N LEU A 14 2.16 -0.50 4.56
CA LEU A 14 2.46 0.77 3.91
C LEU A 14 3.92 1.19 4.13
N LYS A 15 4.40 1.11 5.38
CA LYS A 15 5.80 1.41 5.71
C LYS A 15 6.76 0.52 4.92
N ARG A 16 6.47 -0.78 4.81
CA ARG A 16 7.31 -1.70 4.05
C ARG A 16 7.31 -1.39 2.56
N VAL A 17 6.15 -1.13 1.96
CA VAL A 17 6.02 -0.74 0.54
C VAL A 17 6.85 0.51 0.25
N VAL A 18 6.69 1.57 1.05
CA VAL A 18 7.46 2.82 0.88
C VAL A 18 8.95 2.58 1.06
N ALA A 19 9.36 1.76 2.02
CA ALA A 19 10.77 1.40 2.23
C ALA A 19 11.38 0.58 1.09
N ARG A 20 10.57 -0.16 0.31
CA ARG A 20 11.04 -0.87 -0.90
C ARG A 20 11.34 0.09 -2.06
N GLY A 21 10.74 1.28 -2.08
CA GLY A 21 11.05 2.34 -3.03
C GLY A 21 10.59 2.10 -4.48
N HIS A 22 9.97 0.96 -4.80
CA HIS A 22 9.46 0.66 -6.14
C HIS A 22 8.17 1.44 -6.47
N VAL A 23 7.30 1.63 -5.49
CA VAL A 23 6.09 2.47 -5.58
C VAL A 23 5.92 3.29 -4.32
N TYR A 24 5.31 4.47 -4.44
CA TYR A 24 4.93 5.29 -3.29
C TYR A 24 3.40 5.34 -3.17
N LEU A 25 2.89 4.92 -2.03
CA LEU A 25 1.47 5.00 -1.68
C LEU A 25 1.29 5.93 -0.47
N SER A 26 0.12 6.56 -0.40
CA SER A 26 -0.31 7.29 0.79
C SER A 26 -1.30 6.43 1.59
N ASN A 27 -1.83 6.95 2.69
CA ASN A 27 -2.93 6.34 3.42
C ASN A 27 -4.21 7.19 3.35
N ALA A 28 -5.32 6.57 3.72
CA ALA A 28 -6.56 7.27 4.06
C ALA A 28 -7.27 6.56 5.21
N SER A 29 -7.99 7.34 6.03
CA SER A 29 -8.89 6.82 7.05
C SER A 29 -10.29 6.71 6.47
N LEU A 30 -10.75 5.48 6.20
CA LEU A 30 -12.06 5.22 5.64
C LEU A 30 -12.93 4.53 6.69
N ARG A 31 -13.99 5.22 7.15
CA ARG A 31 -14.91 4.70 8.18
C ARG A 31 -14.16 4.19 9.44
N GLY A 32 -13.16 4.96 9.89
CA GLY A 32 -12.32 4.61 11.04
C GLY A 32 -11.28 3.51 10.80
N LYS A 33 -11.05 3.08 9.55
CA LYS A 33 -10.07 2.05 9.21
C LYS A 33 -8.90 2.64 8.45
N PHE A 34 -7.68 2.22 8.77
CA PHE A 34 -6.46 2.58 8.06
C PHE A 34 -6.39 1.80 6.74
N SER A 35 -6.33 2.52 5.62
CA SER A 35 -6.28 1.94 4.27
C SER A 35 -5.10 2.51 3.49
N LEU A 36 -4.47 1.67 2.67
CA LEU A 36 -3.51 2.12 1.66
C LEU A 36 -4.29 2.83 0.54
N ARG A 37 -3.71 3.91 0.00
CA ARG A 37 -4.32 4.73 -1.04
C ARG A 37 -3.34 4.98 -2.18
N ALA A 38 -3.68 4.45 -3.35
CA ALA A 38 -3.04 4.76 -4.62
C ALA A 38 -3.75 5.95 -5.28
N CYS A 39 -3.04 7.07 -5.44
CA CYS A 39 -3.53 8.25 -6.15
C CYS A 39 -2.73 8.40 -7.45
N ILE A 40 -3.31 7.97 -8.56
CA ILE A 40 -2.68 8.04 -9.86
C ILE A 40 -2.96 9.41 -10.48
N VAL A 41 -2.01 10.33 -10.29
CA VAL A 41 -2.10 11.73 -10.75
C VAL A 41 -0.91 12.15 -11.61
N ASN A 42 0.14 11.34 -11.68
CA ASN A 42 1.30 11.61 -12.51
C ASN A 42 0.95 11.30 -13.97
N HIS A 43 0.97 12.33 -14.82
CA HIS A 43 0.64 12.19 -16.25
C HIS A 43 1.59 11.26 -17.02
N ARG A 44 2.75 10.90 -16.46
CA ARG A 44 3.70 9.94 -17.05
C ARG A 44 3.43 8.49 -16.67
N THR A 45 2.50 8.24 -15.75
CA THR A 45 2.14 6.88 -15.33
C THR A 45 1.57 6.09 -16.49
N ARG A 46 2.06 4.86 -16.66
CA ARG A 46 1.60 3.88 -17.65
C ARG A 46 0.85 2.74 -16.96
N ASP A 47 0.13 1.95 -17.75
CA ASP A 47 -0.60 0.77 -17.24
C ASP A 47 0.32 -0.19 -16.47
N SER A 48 1.54 -0.40 -16.97
CA SER A 48 2.56 -1.23 -16.30
C SER A 48 2.94 -0.71 -14.92
N ASP A 49 2.93 0.60 -14.70
CA ASP A 49 3.22 1.20 -13.40
C ASP A 49 2.06 0.95 -12.44
N VAL A 50 0.81 1.01 -12.92
CA VAL A 50 -0.39 0.72 -12.14
C VAL A 50 -0.42 -0.76 -11.72
N ASP A 51 -0.11 -1.67 -12.64
CA ASP A 51 -0.02 -3.10 -12.37
C ASP A 51 1.09 -3.43 -11.36
N SER A 52 2.20 -2.69 -11.40
CA SER A 52 3.30 -2.86 -10.45
C SER A 52 2.88 -2.60 -8.99
N VAL A 53 1.89 -1.74 -8.75
CA VAL A 53 1.40 -1.42 -7.39
C VAL A 53 0.91 -2.68 -6.67
N VAL A 54 0.08 -3.48 -7.33
CA VAL A 54 -0.48 -4.71 -6.72
C VAL A 54 0.63 -5.71 -6.45
N THR A 55 1.53 -5.89 -7.41
CA THR A 55 2.68 -6.80 -7.29
C THR A 55 3.57 -6.41 -6.11
N GLU A 56 3.89 -5.13 -5.96
CA GLU A 56 4.74 -4.63 -4.88
C GLU A 56 4.06 -4.71 -3.51
N VAL A 57 2.76 -4.43 -3.42
CA VAL A 57 2.00 -4.58 -2.17
C VAL A 57 1.97 -6.05 -1.74
N LEU A 58 1.76 -6.99 -2.67
CA LEU A 58 1.77 -8.42 -2.37
C LEU A 58 3.17 -8.91 -1.97
N ALA A 59 4.23 -8.42 -2.62
CA ALA A 59 5.61 -8.74 -2.26
C ALA A 59 5.94 -8.23 -0.84
N ALA A 60 5.63 -6.97 -0.54
CA ALA A 60 5.82 -6.39 0.78
C ALA A 60 5.03 -7.14 1.87
N ALA A 61 3.80 -7.56 1.57
CA ALA A 61 2.95 -8.30 2.52
C ALA A 61 3.55 -9.66 2.90
N LYS A 62 4.26 -10.34 1.99
CA LYS A 62 4.92 -11.63 2.29
C LYS A 62 6.09 -11.50 3.26
N GLU A 63 6.69 -10.31 3.38
CA GLU A 63 7.86 -10.10 4.25
C GLU A 63 7.50 -9.75 5.69
N ILE A 64 6.28 -9.26 5.92
CA ILE A 64 5.82 -8.78 7.23
C ILE A 64 4.74 -9.65 7.85
N ARG A 65 4.42 -10.77 7.20
CA ARG A 65 3.34 -11.68 7.56
C ARG A 65 3.88 -12.98 8.13
#